data_AF-A0A963BJ59-F1
#
_entry.id   AF-A0A963BJ59-F1
#
_cell.length_a   1.000
_cell.length_b   1.000
_cell.length_c   1.000
_cell.angle_alpha   90.00
_cell.angle_beta   90.00
_cell.angle_gamma   90.00
#
_symmetry.space_group_name_H-M   'P 1'
#
loop_
_entity.id
_entity.type
_entity.pdbx_description
1 polymer ?
#
loop_
_entity_poly.entity_id
_entity_poly.type
_entity_poly.pdbx_seq_one_letter_code
_entity_poly.pdbx_strand_id
1 'polypeptide(L)'
;MNEKVEKALELLQASVMRYRGQPVGTVAAMDPNGAVAENYHDCFVRDFIPSALVFLAYGEFDIVRNFLKVVPDLRKQHNAMLGHEVEPAVLPASFRVLTEAGGDERIQADFGDQAIGRVAPVDAMMWWAILLGTYVRVSGDRSIAELPQVQQTLRGVLELSLKEGYEVFPTLLVPDGSFMIDRRMAVYGHPLEIQALFYGMLHTAVDLLDCVEDCSSLVELATQRMHMLRSYVRMFYWLDPQRLNEIHRYKTEEFGTGSVNMLNIYPESIPSWVVDWLPRKAGYLVGNLGPGRMDFRYFALGNLLAALFGITTSAQTRSLMRLYAQRWDDLVGEVPAKIVYPAVTGKEWSLVTGSDPKNVAWSYHNGGNWPVLLWPLVAVALKAGSDEIAHRVFDQAEQALPRDQWPEYYDGRRGNLLGRRAHLNQIWSVAAWLFAHRLLEDGVGLDFFAFRD
;
A
#
# COMPACT_ATOMS: atom_id res chain seq x y z
N MET A 1 -19.20 24.09 -4.21
CA MET A 1 -18.27 23.17 -3.53
C MET A 1 -18.70 23.09 -2.07
N ASN A 2 -18.78 21.89 -1.49
CA ASN A 2 -19.14 21.68 -0.07
C ASN A 2 -18.08 22.33 0.83
N GLU A 3 -18.47 23.06 1.88
CA GLU A 3 -17.55 23.76 2.81
C GLU A 3 -16.47 22.83 3.38
N LYS A 4 -16.82 21.55 3.61
CA LYS A 4 -15.86 20.54 4.07
C LYS A 4 -14.76 20.25 3.03
N VAL A 5 -15.15 20.19 1.75
CA VAL A 5 -14.22 19.97 0.63
C VAL A 5 -13.26 21.14 0.48
N GLU A 6 -13.77 22.37 0.58
CA GLU A 6 -12.95 23.58 0.53
C GLU A 6 -11.88 23.60 1.63
N LYS A 7 -12.27 23.35 2.88
CA LYS A 7 -11.32 23.29 4.01
C LYS A 7 -10.31 22.15 3.88
N ALA A 8 -10.73 21.00 3.37
CA ALA A 8 -9.83 19.87 3.12
C ALA A 8 -8.82 20.19 2.01
N LEU A 9 -9.25 20.85 0.94
CA LEU A 9 -8.37 21.32 -0.15
C LEU A 9 -7.39 22.38 0.36
N GLU A 10 -7.83 23.33 1.17
CA GLU A 10 -6.96 24.32 1.82
C GLU A 10 -5.87 23.65 2.66
N LEU A 11 -6.23 22.64 3.45
CA LEU A 11 -5.28 21.86 4.26
C LEU A 11 -4.28 21.09 3.39
N LEU A 12 -4.75 20.45 2.30
CA LEU A 12 -3.88 19.76 1.35
C LEU A 12 -2.91 20.75 0.67
N GLN A 13 -3.40 21.90 0.20
CA GLN A 13 -2.56 22.92 -0.46
C GLN A 13 -1.55 23.53 0.51
N ALA A 14 -1.92 23.74 1.77
CA ALA A 14 -1.01 24.20 2.82
C ALA A 14 0.12 23.19 3.14
N SER A 15 -0.09 21.91 2.86
CA SER A 15 0.89 20.85 3.09
C SER A 15 1.95 20.71 1.98
N VAL A 16 1.80 21.44 0.87
CA VAL A 16 2.68 21.33 -0.29
C VAL A 16 4.11 21.73 0.06
N MET A 17 5.02 20.78 -0.06
CA MET A 17 6.45 20.98 0.08
C MET A 17 7.00 21.57 -1.23
N ARG A 18 7.78 22.66 -1.11
CA ARG A 18 8.42 23.31 -2.25
C ARG A 18 9.94 23.17 -2.20
N TYR A 19 10.55 22.98 -3.36
CA TYR A 19 12.00 23.00 -3.57
C TYR A 19 12.32 23.88 -4.78
N ARG A 20 13.15 24.89 -4.58
CA ARG A 20 13.53 25.93 -5.53
C ARG A 20 12.31 26.56 -6.20
N GLY A 21 11.29 26.85 -5.40
CA GLY A 21 10.01 27.42 -5.82
C GLY A 21 9.03 26.42 -6.47
N GLN A 22 9.46 25.20 -6.80
CA GLN A 22 8.62 24.18 -7.44
C GLN A 22 7.94 23.28 -6.38
N PRO A 23 6.66 22.91 -6.55
CA PRO A 23 6.03 21.94 -5.66
C PRO A 23 6.59 20.54 -5.94
N VAL A 24 7.02 19.83 -4.90
CA VAL A 24 7.73 18.54 -5.04
C VAL A 24 7.12 17.41 -4.22
N GLY A 25 6.07 17.66 -3.44
CA GLY A 25 5.43 16.66 -2.59
C GLY A 25 4.52 17.30 -1.54
N THR A 26 4.02 16.50 -0.61
CA THR A 26 3.28 16.99 0.57
C THR A 26 3.91 16.45 1.85
N VAL A 27 3.93 17.23 2.92
CA VAL A 27 4.37 16.74 4.24
C VAL A 27 3.41 15.67 4.78
N ALA A 28 3.87 14.80 5.68
CA ALA A 28 3.02 13.74 6.25
C ALA A 28 1.87 14.27 7.11
N ALA A 29 2.13 15.28 7.94
CA ALA A 29 1.14 15.87 8.84
C ALA A 29 1.35 17.38 9.04
N MET A 30 0.24 18.09 9.31
CA MET A 30 0.21 19.53 9.62
C MET A 30 -0.34 19.75 11.03
N ASP A 31 0.44 19.43 12.07
CA ASP A 31 -0.01 19.60 13.46
C ASP A 31 -0.05 21.10 13.84
N PRO A 32 -1.21 21.64 14.24
CA PRO A 32 -1.33 23.03 14.67
C PRO A 32 -0.58 23.34 15.98
N ASN A 33 -0.18 22.33 16.77
CA ASN A 33 0.46 22.51 18.08
C ASN A 33 1.99 22.40 18.05
N GLY A 34 2.61 22.14 16.88
CA GLY A 34 4.07 22.13 16.71
C GLY A 34 4.83 20.98 17.40
N ALA A 35 4.13 19.98 17.95
CA ALA A 35 4.71 18.86 18.69
C ALA A 35 4.79 17.58 17.84
N VAL A 36 5.28 17.69 16.61
CA VAL A 36 5.43 16.53 15.72
C VAL A 36 6.83 15.93 15.88
N ALA A 37 6.94 14.60 15.78
CA ALA A 37 8.25 13.98 15.65
C ALA A 37 8.96 14.52 14.39
N GLU A 38 10.29 14.71 14.45
CA GLU A 38 11.06 15.44 13.43
C GLU A 38 10.87 14.95 11.99
N ASN A 39 10.50 13.67 11.80
CA ASN A 39 10.31 13.01 10.51
C ASN A 39 8.94 13.25 9.87
N TYR A 40 7.92 13.74 10.58
CA TYR A 40 6.59 13.98 9.98
C TYR A 40 6.49 15.28 9.17
N HIS A 41 7.57 16.08 9.17
CA HIS A 41 7.78 17.17 8.22
C HIS A 41 8.32 16.67 6.87
N ASP A 42 8.61 15.38 6.75
CA ASP A 42 9.10 14.79 5.52
C ASP A 42 7.93 14.49 4.56
N CYS A 43 8.25 14.43 3.28
CA CYS A 43 7.42 13.86 2.25
C CYS A 43 7.74 12.37 2.14
N PHE A 44 6.87 11.51 2.66
CA PHE A 44 6.96 10.06 2.46
C PHE A 44 6.41 9.67 1.10
N VAL A 45 7.06 8.71 0.44
CA VAL A 45 6.63 8.26 -0.89
C VAL A 45 5.22 7.67 -0.85
N ARG A 46 4.92 6.83 0.16
CA ARG A 46 3.59 6.22 0.33
C ARG A 46 2.51 7.24 0.71
N ASP A 47 2.82 8.20 1.58
CA ASP A 47 1.88 9.23 2.04
C ASP A 47 1.53 10.23 0.93
N PHE A 48 2.46 10.46 0.00
CA PHE A 48 2.20 11.32 -1.16
C PHE A 48 1.27 10.66 -2.19
N ILE A 49 1.08 9.33 -2.20
CA ILE A 49 0.25 8.67 -3.22
C ILE A 49 -1.19 9.20 -3.23
N PRO A 50 -1.95 9.23 -2.12
CA PRO A 50 -3.29 9.79 -2.13
C PRO A 50 -3.32 11.27 -2.54
N SER A 51 -2.35 12.07 -2.08
CA SER A 51 -2.23 13.48 -2.47
C SER A 51 -2.04 13.62 -3.99
N ALA A 52 -1.14 12.81 -4.56
CA ALA A 52 -0.90 12.78 -6.00
C ALA A 52 -2.15 12.39 -6.78
N LEU A 53 -2.93 11.41 -6.30
CA LEU A 53 -4.19 11.02 -6.94
C LEU A 53 -5.20 12.17 -6.93
N VAL A 54 -5.29 12.95 -5.84
CA VAL A 54 -6.08 14.18 -5.80
C VAL A 54 -5.57 15.17 -6.85
N PHE A 55 -4.29 15.54 -6.83
CA PHE A 55 -3.73 16.51 -7.78
C PHE A 55 -3.95 16.09 -9.25
N LEU A 56 -3.74 14.81 -9.57
CA LEU A 56 -4.05 14.26 -10.90
C LEU A 56 -5.53 14.41 -11.26
N ALA A 57 -6.45 14.13 -10.33
CA ALA A 57 -7.89 14.23 -10.56
C ALA A 57 -8.40 15.67 -10.68
N TYR A 58 -7.63 16.65 -10.20
CA TYR A 58 -7.88 18.10 -10.38
C TYR A 58 -7.08 18.70 -11.56
N GLY A 59 -6.28 17.89 -12.28
CA GLY A 59 -5.47 18.36 -13.41
C GLY A 59 -4.20 19.13 -13.01
N GLU A 60 -3.81 19.09 -11.74
CA GLU A 60 -2.59 19.71 -11.21
C GLU A 60 -1.39 18.76 -11.37
N PHE A 61 -0.91 18.60 -12.61
CA PHE A 61 0.12 17.62 -12.95
C PHE A 61 1.53 17.96 -12.46
N ASP A 62 1.86 19.23 -12.30
CA ASP A 62 3.24 19.69 -12.06
C ASP A 62 3.86 19.13 -10.78
N ILE A 63 3.11 19.09 -9.67
CA ILE A 63 3.62 18.56 -8.40
C ILE A 63 3.98 17.08 -8.49
N VAL A 64 3.14 16.29 -9.18
CA VAL A 64 3.37 14.85 -9.38
C VAL A 64 4.56 14.64 -10.31
N ARG A 65 4.63 15.41 -11.40
CA ARG A 65 5.76 15.39 -12.34
C ARG A 65 7.08 15.71 -11.65
N ASN A 66 7.09 16.73 -10.79
CA ASN A 66 8.27 17.16 -10.05
C ASN A 66 8.69 16.12 -9.00
N PHE A 67 7.74 15.57 -8.24
CA PHE A 67 8.00 14.47 -7.29
C PHE A 67 8.66 13.27 -7.99
N LEU A 68 8.11 12.85 -9.14
CA LEU A 68 8.62 11.73 -9.92
C LEU A 68 10.04 11.95 -10.45
N LYS A 69 10.48 13.20 -10.61
CA LYS A 69 11.86 13.56 -10.98
C LYS A 69 12.79 13.65 -9.77
N VAL A 70 12.32 14.25 -8.68
CA VAL A 70 13.12 14.49 -7.47
C VAL A 70 13.51 13.17 -6.82
N VAL A 71 12.58 12.24 -6.62
CA VAL A 71 12.85 10.98 -5.90
C VAL A 71 14.01 10.17 -6.51
N PRO A 72 14.07 9.94 -7.85
CA PRO A 72 15.23 9.37 -8.52
C PRO A 72 16.57 10.05 -8.28
N ASP A 73 16.58 11.39 -8.18
CA ASP A 73 17.81 12.17 -8.01
C ASP A 73 18.41 11.99 -6.61
N LEU A 74 17.58 11.65 -5.62
CA LEU A 74 18.00 11.44 -4.24
C LEU A 74 18.83 10.17 -4.04
N ARG A 75 18.72 9.17 -4.93
CA ARG A 75 19.48 7.90 -4.85
C ARG A 75 20.99 8.09 -4.66
N LYS A 76 21.54 9.18 -5.21
CA LYS A 76 22.97 9.53 -5.09
C LYS A 76 23.42 9.78 -3.65
N GLN A 77 22.48 10.01 -2.73
CA GLN A 77 22.74 10.25 -1.30
C GLN A 77 22.84 8.95 -0.48
N HIS A 78 22.53 7.79 -1.07
CA HIS A 78 22.55 6.53 -0.33
C HIS A 78 24.01 6.09 -0.07
N ASN A 79 24.40 6.12 1.20
CA ASN A 79 25.74 5.73 1.63
C ASN A 79 25.84 4.21 1.77
N ALA A 80 26.91 3.62 1.24
CA ALA A 80 27.21 2.20 1.42
C ALA A 80 27.46 1.87 2.91
N MET A 81 26.83 0.80 3.42
CA MET A 81 27.21 0.24 4.72
C MET A 81 28.50 -0.57 4.57
N LEU A 82 29.39 -0.53 5.56
CA LEU A 82 30.64 -1.29 5.55
C LEU A 82 30.38 -2.79 5.36
N GLY A 83 30.92 -3.37 4.28
CA GLY A 83 30.70 -4.78 3.91
C GLY A 83 29.46 -5.05 3.05
N HIS A 84 28.68 -4.03 2.71
CA HIS A 84 27.53 -4.12 1.81
C HIS A 84 27.63 -3.06 0.71
N GLU A 85 27.65 -3.49 -0.54
CA GLU A 85 27.38 -2.57 -1.65
C GLU A 85 25.89 -2.23 -1.62
N VAL A 86 25.59 -0.94 -1.53
CA VAL A 86 24.22 -0.47 -1.66
C VAL A 86 23.79 -0.67 -3.11
N GLU A 87 22.69 -1.39 -3.30
CA GLU A 87 22.11 -1.54 -4.63
C GLU A 87 21.70 -0.14 -5.14
N PRO A 88 22.26 0.33 -6.28
CA PRO A 88 22.07 1.70 -6.77
C PRO A 88 20.61 2.10 -7.05
N ALA A 89 19.70 1.13 -7.03
CA ALA A 89 18.30 1.27 -7.39
C ALA A 89 17.36 1.61 -6.21
N VAL A 90 17.81 1.52 -4.96
CA VAL A 90 16.93 1.73 -3.79
C VAL A 90 16.46 3.19 -3.72
N LEU A 91 15.14 3.39 -3.65
CA LEU A 91 14.53 4.70 -3.44
C LEU A 91 14.36 5.02 -1.94
N PRO A 92 14.41 6.30 -1.56
CA PRO A 92 14.20 6.70 -0.17
C PRO A 92 12.76 6.44 0.29
N ALA A 93 12.59 6.22 1.58
CA ALA A 93 11.28 6.15 2.23
C ALA A 93 10.62 7.54 2.26
N SER A 94 11.42 8.55 2.62
CA SER A 94 11.01 9.94 2.75
C SER A 94 12.12 10.90 2.36
N PHE A 95 11.76 12.17 2.17
CA PHE A 95 12.72 13.25 2.04
C PHE A 95 12.17 14.57 2.59
N ARG A 96 13.06 15.50 2.92
CA ARG A 96 12.70 16.85 3.36
C ARG A 96 13.55 17.92 2.70
N VAL A 97 12.97 19.10 2.55
CA VAL A 97 13.68 20.31 2.11
C VAL A 97 14.18 21.06 3.34
N LEU A 98 15.47 21.39 3.34
CA LEU A 98 16.11 22.20 4.36
C LEU A 98 16.54 23.53 3.74
N THR A 99 16.19 24.62 4.41
CA THR A 99 16.65 25.97 4.05
C THR A 99 17.82 26.34 4.94
N GLU A 100 18.98 26.59 4.33
CA GLU A 100 20.18 27.03 5.04
C GLU A 100 20.09 28.52 5.42
N ALA A 101 20.94 28.98 6.34
CA ALA A 101 20.92 30.36 6.83
C ALA A 101 21.12 31.42 5.73
N GLY A 102 21.68 31.03 4.57
CA GLY A 102 21.85 31.88 3.39
C GLY A 102 20.66 31.90 2.42
N GLY A 103 19.59 31.15 2.69
CA GLY A 103 18.44 31.01 1.81
C GLY A 103 18.57 29.91 0.74
N ASP A 104 19.73 29.22 0.68
CA ASP A 104 19.92 28.07 -0.19
C ASP A 104 19.12 26.86 0.31
N GLU A 105 18.46 26.17 -0.62
CA GLU A 105 17.67 24.98 -0.32
C GLU A 105 18.40 23.69 -0.73
N ARG A 106 18.40 22.70 0.17
CA ARG A 106 18.89 21.34 -0.07
C ARG A 106 17.84 20.30 0.28
N ILE A 107 17.88 19.15 -0.40
CA ILE A 107 17.03 17.99 -0.06
C ILE A 107 17.86 16.96 0.69
N GLN A 108 17.32 16.46 1.79
CA GLN A 108 17.86 15.33 2.54
C GLN A 108 16.88 14.15 2.45
N ALA A 109 17.36 12.99 2.02
CA ALA A 109 16.59 11.75 1.93
C ALA A 109 16.86 10.81 3.13
N ASP A 110 15.86 10.01 3.50
CA ASP A 110 15.97 8.88 4.42
C ASP A 110 15.72 7.57 3.65
N PHE A 111 16.70 6.66 3.64
CA PHE A 111 16.60 5.37 2.95
C PHE A 111 16.08 4.24 3.87
N GLY A 112 15.61 4.60 5.06
CA GLY A 112 15.27 3.66 6.12
C GLY A 112 16.45 3.34 7.02
N ASP A 113 17.63 3.87 6.76
CA ASP A 113 18.81 3.76 7.64
C ASP A 113 18.67 4.62 8.90
N GLN A 114 17.87 5.69 8.84
CA GLN A 114 17.50 6.51 9.99
C GLN A 114 16.19 6.06 10.66
N ALA A 115 15.41 5.20 9.99
CA ALA A 115 14.16 4.67 10.53
C ALA A 115 14.37 3.76 11.75
N ILE A 116 13.42 3.81 12.69
CA ILE A 116 13.40 2.93 13.87
C ILE A 116 13.30 1.47 13.39
N GLY A 117 14.35 0.68 13.62
CA GLY A 117 14.41 -0.73 13.21
C GLY A 117 15.11 -0.99 11.88
N ARG A 118 15.60 0.06 11.19
CA ARG A 118 16.35 -0.02 9.92
C ARG A 118 15.62 -0.83 8.84
N VAL A 119 14.39 -0.44 8.55
CA VAL A 119 13.52 -1.21 7.65
C VAL A 119 13.65 -0.71 6.21
N ALA A 120 13.87 -1.64 5.28
CA ALA A 120 13.97 -1.31 3.85
C ALA A 120 12.61 -0.88 3.29
N PRO A 121 12.50 0.30 2.63
CA PRO A 121 11.24 0.81 2.09
C PRO A 121 10.93 0.18 0.72
N VAL A 122 10.63 -1.12 0.71
CA VAL A 122 10.35 -1.88 -0.53
C VAL A 122 9.13 -1.32 -1.25
N ASP A 123 8.09 -0.95 -0.50
CA ASP A 123 6.86 -0.37 -1.04
C ASP A 123 7.08 0.99 -1.71
N ALA A 124 8.02 1.81 -1.24
CA ALA A 124 8.30 3.12 -1.82
C ALA A 124 8.73 3.02 -3.29
N MET A 125 9.58 2.04 -3.62
CA MET A 125 9.99 1.78 -5.02
C MET A 125 8.81 1.38 -5.90
N MET A 126 7.94 0.51 -5.39
CA MET A 126 6.78 0.04 -6.12
C MET A 126 5.75 1.16 -6.32
N TRP A 127 5.50 1.95 -5.27
CA TRP A 127 4.60 3.10 -5.32
C TRP A 127 5.08 4.19 -6.27
N TRP A 128 6.39 4.48 -6.29
CA TRP A 128 6.96 5.42 -7.26
C TRP A 128 6.73 4.96 -8.71
N ALA A 129 6.96 3.67 -8.99
CA ALA A 129 6.71 3.11 -10.32
C ALA A 129 5.20 3.16 -10.67
N ILE A 130 4.32 2.70 -9.78
CA ILE A 130 2.87 2.76 -9.99
C ILE A 130 2.40 4.21 -10.24
N LEU A 131 2.94 5.18 -9.50
CA LEU A 131 2.62 6.59 -9.68
C LEU A 131 3.10 7.12 -11.03
N LEU A 132 4.29 6.72 -11.50
CA LEU A 132 4.77 7.05 -12.84
C LEU A 132 3.80 6.54 -13.92
N GLY A 133 3.39 5.28 -13.85
CA GLY A 133 2.41 4.70 -14.77
C GLY A 133 1.06 5.42 -14.73
N THR A 134 0.61 5.79 -13.53
CA THR A 134 -0.63 6.53 -13.31
C THR A 134 -0.53 7.95 -13.88
N TYR A 135 0.55 8.67 -13.60
CA TYR A 135 0.79 10.01 -14.15
C TYR A 135 0.77 10.01 -15.68
N VAL A 136 1.50 9.10 -16.32
CA VAL A 136 1.57 9.01 -17.78
C VAL A 136 0.18 8.74 -18.37
N ARG A 137 -0.58 7.82 -17.75
CA ARG A 137 -1.94 7.46 -18.20
C ARG A 137 -2.90 8.65 -18.11
N VAL A 138 -2.86 9.40 -17.01
CA VAL A 138 -3.83 10.48 -16.73
C VAL A 138 -3.46 11.78 -17.45
N SER A 139 -2.18 12.15 -17.44
CA SER A 139 -1.70 13.40 -18.07
C SER A 139 -1.51 13.27 -19.59
N GLY A 140 -1.27 12.06 -20.09
CA GLY A 140 -0.83 11.80 -21.47
C GLY A 140 0.64 12.16 -21.74
N ASP A 141 1.36 12.70 -20.75
CA ASP A 141 2.78 13.08 -20.87
C ASP A 141 3.68 11.84 -20.74
N ARG A 142 3.96 11.17 -21.87
CA ARG A 142 4.96 10.07 -21.93
C ARG A 142 6.41 10.57 -21.81
N SER A 143 6.68 11.87 -22.02
CA SER A 143 8.05 12.40 -22.05
C SER A 143 8.78 12.25 -20.70
N ILE A 144 8.05 12.20 -19.59
CA ILE A 144 8.67 11.93 -18.28
C ILE A 144 9.26 10.53 -18.22
N ALA A 145 8.60 9.54 -18.80
CA ALA A 145 9.07 8.16 -18.78
C ALA A 145 10.34 8.02 -19.61
N GLU A 146 10.47 8.79 -20.69
CA GLU A 146 11.64 8.80 -21.59
C GLU A 146 12.88 9.47 -20.97
N LEU A 147 12.76 10.17 -19.83
CA LEU A 147 13.91 10.80 -19.19
C LEU A 147 14.94 9.74 -18.75
N PRO A 148 16.24 9.92 -19.05
CA PRO A 148 17.27 8.93 -18.73
C PRO A 148 17.29 8.51 -17.24
N GLN A 149 17.12 9.47 -16.33
CA GLN A 149 17.10 9.18 -14.89
C GLN A 149 15.88 8.32 -14.49
N VAL A 150 14.73 8.53 -15.14
CA VAL A 150 13.48 7.80 -14.89
C VAL A 150 13.60 6.38 -15.44
N GLN A 151 14.08 6.20 -16.68
CA GLN A 151 14.39 4.89 -17.26
C GLN A 151 15.38 4.12 -16.39
N GLN A 152 16.48 4.74 -15.98
CA GLN A 152 17.47 4.11 -15.10
C GLN A 152 16.88 3.70 -13.75
N THR A 153 15.93 4.48 -13.21
CA THR A 153 15.24 4.14 -11.95
C THR A 153 14.32 2.96 -12.14
N LEU A 154 13.44 3.03 -13.14
CA LEU A 154 12.47 1.99 -13.40
C LEU A 154 13.15 0.66 -13.71
N ARG A 155 14.23 0.70 -14.52
CA ARG A 155 15.06 -0.48 -14.80
C ARG A 155 15.71 -1.03 -13.54
N GLY A 156 16.35 -0.20 -12.73
CA GLY A 156 17.01 -0.65 -11.50
C GLY A 156 16.02 -1.24 -10.48
N VAL A 157 14.85 -0.64 -10.31
CA VAL A 157 13.78 -1.17 -9.44
C VAL A 157 13.30 -2.53 -9.94
N LEU A 158 13.15 -2.68 -11.26
CA LEU A 158 12.74 -3.93 -11.88
C LEU A 158 13.82 -5.02 -11.71
N GLU A 159 15.09 -4.71 -12.00
CA GLU A 159 16.23 -5.62 -11.83
C GLU A 159 16.35 -6.10 -10.38
N LEU A 160 16.24 -5.17 -9.41
CA LEU A 160 16.29 -5.52 -7.99
C LEU A 160 15.14 -6.44 -7.58
N SER A 161 13.93 -6.20 -8.10
CA SER A 161 12.73 -6.97 -7.76
C SER A 161 12.64 -8.32 -8.48
N LEU A 162 13.35 -8.47 -9.61
CA LEU A 162 13.43 -9.73 -10.37
C LEU A 162 14.70 -10.53 -10.08
N LYS A 163 15.62 -9.98 -9.27
CA LYS A 163 16.88 -10.61 -8.92
C LYS A 163 16.63 -12.03 -8.40
N GLU A 164 17.31 -12.99 -8.97
CA GLU A 164 17.19 -14.38 -8.55
C GLU A 164 17.63 -14.53 -7.08
N GLY A 165 16.76 -15.18 -6.31
CA GLY A 165 17.02 -15.54 -4.93
C GLY A 165 16.92 -17.05 -4.73
N TYR A 166 16.89 -17.48 -3.48
CA TYR A 166 16.62 -18.87 -3.11
C TYR A 166 15.12 -19.22 -3.14
N GLU A 167 14.27 -18.33 -3.66
CA GLU A 167 12.83 -18.51 -3.73
C GLU A 167 12.43 -19.37 -4.93
N VAL A 168 11.49 -20.28 -4.71
CA VAL A 168 10.87 -21.11 -5.76
C VAL A 168 9.49 -20.60 -6.17
N PHE A 169 9.03 -19.51 -5.55
CA PHE A 169 7.72 -18.91 -5.78
C PHE A 169 7.82 -17.65 -6.65
N PRO A 170 6.78 -17.29 -7.41
CA PRO A 170 6.79 -16.06 -8.20
C PRO A 170 6.64 -14.78 -7.36
N THR A 171 6.37 -14.91 -6.06
CA THR A 171 6.23 -13.81 -5.10
C THR A 171 7.58 -13.19 -4.74
N LEU A 172 7.55 -11.97 -4.18
CA LEU A 172 8.73 -11.28 -3.67
C LEU A 172 8.90 -11.51 -2.16
N LEU A 173 10.08 -11.99 -1.74
CA LEU A 173 10.47 -12.09 -0.33
C LEU A 173 10.85 -10.73 0.23
N VAL A 174 10.30 -10.41 1.41
CA VAL A 174 10.67 -9.21 2.16
C VAL A 174 10.88 -9.50 3.65
N PRO A 175 11.71 -8.70 4.35
CA PRO A 175 11.76 -8.72 5.80
C PRO A 175 10.44 -8.19 6.41
N ASP A 176 10.34 -8.27 7.74
CA ASP A 176 9.21 -7.71 8.48
C ASP A 176 9.27 -6.17 8.40
N GLY A 177 8.12 -5.51 8.37
CA GLY A 177 8.05 -4.05 8.35
C GLY A 177 8.25 -3.37 6.97
N SER A 178 8.32 -4.10 5.85
CA SER A 178 8.79 -3.52 4.57
C SER A 178 7.77 -2.72 3.74
N PHE A 179 6.63 -2.35 4.31
CA PHE A 179 5.56 -1.64 3.62
C PHE A 179 4.81 -0.69 4.57
N MET A 180 3.54 -0.32 4.27
CA MET A 180 2.71 0.52 5.13
C MET A 180 2.83 0.14 6.61
N ILE A 181 2.80 -1.16 6.90
CA ILE A 181 3.15 -1.70 8.21
C ILE A 181 4.67 -1.67 8.33
N ASP A 182 5.20 -0.59 8.88
CA ASP A 182 6.65 -0.32 9.00
C ASP A 182 7.31 -0.87 10.28
N ARG A 183 6.61 -1.77 10.98
CA ARG A 183 7.03 -2.35 12.26
C ARG A 183 6.80 -3.85 12.26
N ARG A 184 7.49 -4.55 13.16
CA ARG A 184 7.39 -6.00 13.31
C ARG A 184 5.95 -6.44 13.62
N MET A 185 5.32 -7.11 12.66
CA MET A 185 3.92 -7.59 12.75
C MET A 185 3.78 -9.02 12.20
N ALA A 186 4.90 -9.75 12.13
CA ALA A 186 5.04 -11.01 11.42
C ALA A 186 4.58 -10.89 9.97
N VAL A 187 4.92 -9.79 9.29
CA VAL A 187 4.60 -9.60 7.86
C VAL A 187 5.81 -9.87 6.95
N TYR A 188 6.87 -10.48 7.48
CA TYR A 188 7.97 -11.05 6.70
C TYR A 188 7.50 -12.19 5.80
N GLY A 189 8.32 -12.56 4.81
CA GLY A 189 7.97 -13.60 3.85
C GLY A 189 7.35 -12.99 2.60
N HIS A 190 6.11 -13.37 2.31
CA HIS A 190 5.43 -12.96 1.08
C HIS A 190 4.09 -12.27 1.42
N PRO A 191 4.12 -11.08 2.05
CA PRO A 191 2.91 -10.37 2.45
C PRO A 191 2.13 -9.91 1.22
N LEU A 192 0.80 -10.08 1.25
CA LEU A 192 -0.10 -9.79 0.13
C LEU A 192 0.03 -8.37 -0.41
N GLU A 193 0.23 -7.39 0.47
CA GLU A 193 0.38 -5.98 0.07
C GLU A 193 1.57 -5.77 -0.88
N ILE A 194 2.74 -6.32 -0.53
CA ILE A 194 3.91 -6.31 -1.40
C ILE A 194 3.62 -7.05 -2.70
N GLN A 195 2.91 -8.18 -2.67
CA GLN A 195 2.62 -8.93 -3.90
C GLN A 195 1.70 -8.14 -4.84
N ALA A 196 0.72 -7.40 -4.29
CA ALA A 196 -0.14 -6.53 -5.07
C ALA A 196 0.64 -5.34 -5.66
N LEU A 197 1.49 -4.70 -4.86
CA LEU A 197 2.34 -3.60 -5.31
C LEU A 197 3.37 -4.05 -6.36
N PHE A 198 3.95 -5.23 -6.16
CA PHE A 198 4.89 -5.82 -7.11
C PHE A 198 4.23 -6.04 -8.47
N TYR A 199 3.01 -6.58 -8.48
CA TYR A 199 2.23 -6.73 -9.70
C TYR A 199 1.98 -5.39 -10.42
N GLY A 200 1.61 -4.33 -9.68
CA GLY A 200 1.41 -2.99 -10.26
C GLY A 200 2.70 -2.37 -10.81
N MET A 201 3.83 -2.58 -10.13
CA MET A 201 5.14 -2.16 -10.60
C MET A 201 5.56 -2.89 -11.88
N LEU A 202 5.37 -4.22 -11.95
CA LEU A 202 5.66 -5.01 -13.15
C LEU A 202 4.87 -4.50 -14.36
N HIS A 203 3.56 -4.26 -14.20
CA HIS A 203 2.73 -3.70 -15.27
C HIS A 203 3.25 -2.36 -15.79
N THR A 204 3.64 -1.48 -14.87
CA THR A 204 4.21 -0.17 -15.23
C THR A 204 5.52 -0.34 -15.98
N ALA A 205 6.42 -1.19 -15.47
CA ALA A 205 7.73 -1.39 -16.07
C ALA A 205 7.62 -1.97 -17.49
N VAL A 206 6.70 -2.91 -17.70
CA VAL A 206 6.42 -3.49 -19.03
C VAL A 206 5.86 -2.45 -20.01
N ASP A 207 5.02 -1.50 -19.57
CA ASP A 207 4.43 -0.46 -20.43
C ASP A 207 5.40 0.71 -20.74
N LEU A 208 6.30 1.04 -19.80
CA LEU A 208 7.08 2.28 -19.86
C LEU A 208 8.58 2.12 -20.10
N LEU A 209 9.18 0.93 -19.93
CA LEU A 209 10.59 0.74 -20.23
C LEU A 209 10.84 0.77 -21.74
N ASP A 210 11.72 1.69 -22.17
CA ASP A 210 12.11 1.77 -23.57
C ASP A 210 13.15 0.69 -23.89
N CYS A 211 12.78 -0.22 -24.79
CA CYS A 211 13.56 -1.41 -25.11
C CYS A 211 14.48 -1.19 -26.31
N VAL A 212 15.59 -0.48 -26.09
CA VAL A 212 16.73 -0.51 -27.00
C VAL A 212 17.58 -1.75 -26.65
N GLU A 213 17.43 -2.85 -27.42
CA GLU A 213 18.12 -4.17 -27.40
C GLU A 213 18.48 -4.81 -26.03
N ASP A 214 19.14 -4.11 -25.10
CA ASP A 214 19.71 -4.54 -23.81
C ASP A 214 18.70 -4.78 -22.66
N CYS A 215 17.44 -4.35 -22.75
CA CYS A 215 16.43 -4.60 -21.71
C CYS A 215 15.22 -5.43 -22.18
N SER A 216 15.26 -5.93 -23.42
CA SER A 216 14.21 -6.79 -23.99
C SER A 216 13.97 -8.05 -23.15
N SER A 217 15.04 -8.76 -22.77
CA SER A 217 14.98 -9.96 -21.93
C SER A 217 14.43 -9.69 -20.53
N LEU A 218 14.72 -8.52 -19.96
CA LEU A 218 14.21 -8.11 -18.64
C LEU A 218 12.70 -7.86 -18.69
N VAL A 219 12.22 -7.20 -19.75
CA VAL A 219 10.78 -6.95 -19.95
C VAL A 219 10.02 -8.26 -20.24
N GLU A 220 10.61 -9.18 -21.00
CA GLU A 220 10.06 -10.52 -21.19
C GLU A 220 9.94 -11.29 -19.87
N LEU A 221 10.99 -11.29 -19.04
CA LEU A 221 10.99 -11.89 -17.71
C LEU A 221 9.92 -11.24 -16.81
N ALA A 222 9.82 -9.91 -16.83
CA ALA A 222 8.81 -9.17 -16.07
C ALA A 222 7.39 -9.56 -16.48
N THR A 223 7.15 -9.70 -17.79
CA THR A 223 5.85 -10.12 -18.34
C THR A 223 5.48 -11.52 -17.89
N GLN A 224 6.41 -12.48 -17.98
CA GLN A 224 6.20 -13.85 -17.50
C GLN A 224 5.95 -13.88 -15.99
N ARG A 225 6.78 -13.16 -15.21
CA ARG A 225 6.65 -13.03 -13.76
C ARG A 225 5.29 -12.46 -13.36
N MET A 226 4.82 -11.43 -14.06
CA MET A 226 3.53 -10.79 -13.84
C MET A 226 2.37 -11.77 -14.02
N HIS A 227 2.36 -12.55 -15.11
CA HIS A 227 1.31 -13.56 -15.35
C HIS A 227 1.32 -14.70 -14.31
N MET A 228 2.51 -15.17 -13.94
CA MET A 228 2.68 -16.20 -12.91
C MET A 228 2.25 -15.71 -11.53
N LEU A 229 2.65 -14.50 -11.15
CA LEU A 229 2.27 -13.87 -9.88
C LEU A 229 0.75 -13.70 -9.79
N ARG A 230 0.10 -13.20 -10.86
CA ARG A 230 -1.36 -13.06 -10.92
C ARG A 230 -2.07 -14.39 -10.68
N SER A 231 -1.64 -15.43 -11.38
CA SER A 231 -2.22 -16.77 -11.25
C SER A 231 -1.97 -17.34 -9.86
N TYR A 232 -0.76 -17.19 -9.33
CA TYR A 232 -0.39 -17.67 -8.01
C TYR A 232 -1.20 -17.01 -6.89
N VAL A 233 -1.30 -15.67 -6.89
CA VAL A 233 -2.10 -14.93 -5.91
C VAL A 233 -3.59 -15.31 -6.02
N ARG A 234 -4.14 -15.37 -7.24
CA ARG A 234 -5.54 -15.77 -7.48
C ARG A 234 -5.90 -17.14 -6.90
N MET A 235 -4.96 -18.10 -6.96
CA MET A 235 -5.22 -19.50 -6.60
C MET A 235 -4.82 -19.83 -5.16
N PHE A 236 -3.63 -19.40 -4.73
CA PHE A 236 -3.07 -19.83 -3.44
C PHE A 236 -3.44 -18.88 -2.30
N TYR A 237 -3.57 -17.57 -2.57
CA TYR A 237 -3.93 -16.63 -1.52
C TYR A 237 -5.44 -16.56 -1.30
N TRP A 238 -6.26 -16.94 -2.29
CA TRP A 238 -7.71 -16.84 -2.17
C TRP A 238 -8.25 -17.78 -1.09
N LEU A 239 -9.09 -17.22 -0.22
CA LEU A 239 -9.79 -17.94 0.84
C LEU A 239 -11.28 -17.60 0.78
N ASP A 240 -12.08 -18.62 0.55
CA ASP A 240 -13.52 -18.64 0.73
C ASP A 240 -13.90 -19.93 1.50
N PRO A 241 -15.17 -20.12 1.87
CA PRO A 241 -15.58 -21.32 2.62
C PRO A 241 -15.29 -22.64 1.90
N GLN A 242 -15.29 -22.67 0.57
CA GLN A 242 -14.94 -23.88 -0.18
C GLN A 242 -13.45 -24.16 0.00
N ARG A 243 -12.61 -23.16 -0.24
CA ARG A 243 -11.16 -23.29 -0.12
C ARG A 243 -10.71 -23.57 1.31
N LEU A 244 -11.36 -22.98 2.31
CA LEU A 244 -11.12 -23.26 3.72
C LEU A 244 -11.44 -24.73 4.06
N ASN A 245 -12.54 -25.29 3.52
CA ASN A 245 -12.86 -26.71 3.68
C ASN A 245 -11.85 -27.63 2.99
N GLU A 246 -11.31 -27.23 1.84
CA GLU A 246 -10.23 -27.97 1.17
C GLU A 246 -8.96 -27.99 2.04
N ILE A 247 -8.53 -26.82 2.54
CA ILE A 247 -7.34 -26.69 3.41
C ILE A 247 -7.51 -27.48 4.70
N HIS A 248 -8.70 -27.44 5.31
CA HIS A 248 -9.02 -28.21 6.52
C HIS A 248 -8.88 -29.73 6.32
N ARG A 249 -8.95 -30.19 5.06
CA ARG A 249 -8.86 -31.61 4.70
C ARG A 249 -7.53 -31.98 4.04
N TYR A 250 -6.56 -31.06 4.02
CA TYR A 250 -5.25 -31.36 3.48
C TYR A 250 -4.61 -32.54 4.21
N LYS A 251 -3.99 -33.40 3.42
CA LYS A 251 -3.00 -34.33 3.95
C LYS A 251 -1.66 -33.58 4.00
N THR A 252 -0.88 -33.86 5.03
CA THR A 252 0.44 -33.28 5.23
C THR A 252 1.51 -34.27 4.79
N GLU A 253 2.74 -33.80 4.61
CA GLU A 253 3.89 -34.62 4.20
C GLU A 253 3.73 -35.26 2.81
N GLU A 254 2.92 -34.64 1.94
CA GLU A 254 2.77 -35.07 0.55
C GLU A 254 4.01 -34.71 -0.28
N PHE A 255 4.73 -35.73 -0.78
CA PHE A 255 5.89 -35.58 -1.66
C PHE A 255 5.52 -35.86 -3.12
N GLY A 256 5.92 -34.98 -4.04
CA GLY A 256 5.78 -35.17 -5.48
C GLY A 256 5.09 -34.01 -6.22
N THR A 257 5.05 -34.09 -7.55
CA THR A 257 4.58 -33.02 -8.46
C THR A 257 3.06 -32.87 -8.55
N GLY A 258 2.29 -33.77 -7.91
CA GLY A 258 0.82 -33.75 -7.87
C GLY A 258 0.22 -33.41 -6.51
N SER A 259 1.01 -32.86 -5.57
CA SER A 259 0.54 -32.49 -4.23
C SER A 259 -0.49 -31.37 -4.28
N VAL A 260 -1.64 -31.58 -3.65
CA VAL A 260 -2.67 -30.53 -3.49
C VAL A 260 -2.22 -29.52 -2.43
N ASN A 261 -1.48 -29.98 -1.42
CA ASN A 261 -0.93 -29.18 -0.34
C ASN A 261 0.54 -28.80 -0.62
N MET A 262 0.77 -28.04 -1.70
CA MET A 262 2.11 -27.66 -2.16
C MET A 262 2.96 -26.93 -1.10
N LEU A 263 2.33 -26.21 -0.17
CA LEU A 263 3.00 -25.44 0.87
C LEU A 263 3.12 -26.22 2.20
N ASN A 264 2.67 -27.48 2.24
CA ASN A 264 2.61 -28.30 3.45
C ASN A 264 1.94 -27.57 4.63
N ILE A 265 0.80 -26.93 4.38
CA ILE A 265 0.00 -26.26 5.39
C ILE A 265 -0.63 -27.32 6.30
N TYR A 266 -0.42 -27.19 7.60
CA TYR A 266 -1.02 -28.05 8.62
C TYR A 266 -2.46 -27.58 8.91
N PRO A 267 -3.49 -28.41 8.70
CA PRO A 267 -4.88 -28.04 8.99
C PRO A 267 -5.12 -27.56 10.42
N GLU A 268 -4.35 -28.07 11.38
CA GLU A 268 -4.40 -27.72 12.80
C GLU A 268 -3.96 -26.27 13.06
N SER A 269 -3.28 -25.64 12.09
CA SER A 269 -2.87 -24.22 12.17
C SER A 269 -3.97 -23.24 11.78
N ILE A 270 -5.12 -23.71 11.26
CA ILE A 270 -6.26 -22.86 10.92
C ILE A 270 -6.79 -22.20 12.21
N PRO A 271 -6.79 -20.85 12.30
CA PRO A 271 -7.28 -20.17 13.48
C PRO A 271 -8.80 -20.36 13.66
N SER A 272 -9.26 -20.62 14.89
CA SER A 272 -10.69 -20.84 15.16
C SER A 272 -11.57 -19.68 14.70
N TRP A 273 -11.09 -18.43 14.81
CA TRP A 273 -11.84 -17.24 14.42
C TRP A 273 -12.24 -17.24 12.94
N VAL A 274 -11.42 -17.79 12.03
CA VAL A 274 -11.69 -17.69 10.59
C VAL A 274 -12.89 -18.54 10.18
N VAL A 275 -13.10 -19.66 10.88
CA VAL A 275 -14.19 -20.61 10.62
C VAL A 275 -15.55 -19.95 10.87
N ASP A 276 -15.67 -19.20 11.96
CA ASP A 276 -16.92 -18.50 12.31
C ASP A 276 -17.03 -17.14 11.61
N TRP A 277 -15.89 -16.53 11.31
CA TRP A 277 -15.84 -15.21 10.70
C TRP A 277 -16.12 -15.24 9.20
N LEU A 278 -15.70 -16.24 8.43
CA LEU A 278 -15.82 -16.20 6.97
C LEU A 278 -17.26 -16.51 6.47
N PRO A 279 -17.98 -15.55 5.85
CA PRO A 279 -19.36 -15.80 5.40
C PRO A 279 -19.46 -16.71 4.16
N ARG A 280 -20.57 -17.45 4.04
CA ARG A 280 -20.79 -18.50 3.01
C ARG A 280 -20.56 -18.08 1.55
N LYS A 281 -20.79 -16.82 1.20
CA LYS A 281 -20.70 -16.28 -0.18
C LYS A 281 -19.65 -15.18 -0.31
N ALA A 282 -18.73 -15.09 0.64
CA ALA A 282 -17.70 -14.07 0.70
C ALA A 282 -16.31 -14.74 0.69
N GLY A 283 -15.28 -13.92 0.44
CA GLY A 283 -13.91 -14.39 0.40
C GLY A 283 -12.93 -13.23 0.29
N TYR A 284 -11.67 -13.50 0.56
CA TYR A 284 -10.57 -12.55 0.52
C TYR A 284 -9.26 -13.26 0.20
N LEU A 285 -8.22 -12.50 -0.12
CA LEU A 285 -6.85 -12.99 -0.22
C LEU A 285 -6.20 -12.96 1.16
N VAL A 286 -5.67 -14.08 1.64
CA VAL A 286 -4.97 -14.19 2.94
C VAL A 286 -3.75 -13.29 3.00
N GLY A 287 -3.29 -12.96 4.20
CA GLY A 287 -2.24 -11.97 4.40
C GLY A 287 -0.85 -12.37 3.94
N ASN A 288 -0.52 -13.66 4.01
CA ASN A 288 0.81 -14.16 3.72
C ASN A 288 0.79 -15.67 3.47
N LEU A 289 1.73 -16.16 2.66
CA LEU A 289 1.96 -17.58 2.42
C LEU A 289 3.45 -17.88 2.48
N GLY A 290 3.81 -19.06 2.93
CA GLY A 290 5.18 -19.57 2.83
C GLY A 290 5.23 -21.07 3.15
N PRO A 291 6.42 -21.68 3.13
CA PRO A 291 6.60 -23.08 3.49
C PRO A 291 6.07 -23.35 4.91
N GLY A 292 5.04 -24.20 5.03
CA GLY A 292 4.39 -24.54 6.30
C GLY A 292 3.59 -23.41 6.95
N ARG A 293 3.36 -22.28 6.25
CA ARG A 293 2.78 -21.07 6.82
C ARG A 293 1.68 -20.48 5.94
N MET A 294 0.52 -20.24 6.55
CA MET A 294 -0.55 -19.44 5.96
C MET A 294 -1.04 -18.44 7.02
N ASP A 295 -0.90 -17.15 6.73
CA ASP A 295 -1.40 -16.09 7.60
C ASP A 295 -2.83 -15.73 7.19
N PHE A 296 -3.80 -16.29 7.90
CA PHE A 296 -5.21 -16.11 7.61
C PHE A 296 -5.71 -14.69 7.89
N ARG A 297 -4.94 -13.79 8.50
CA ARG A 297 -5.41 -12.42 8.77
C ARG A 297 -5.82 -11.72 7.47
N TYR A 298 -6.89 -10.94 7.53
CA TYR A 298 -7.30 -10.04 6.47
C TYR A 298 -6.41 -8.80 6.50
N PHE A 299 -5.85 -8.42 5.35
CA PHE A 299 -5.10 -7.17 5.15
C PHE A 299 -5.83 -6.33 4.11
N ALA A 300 -6.27 -5.13 4.51
CA ALA A 300 -7.13 -4.30 3.69
C ALA A 300 -6.45 -3.83 2.40
N LEU A 301 -5.31 -3.15 2.51
CA LEU A 301 -4.65 -2.54 1.35
C LEU A 301 -4.26 -3.60 0.30
N GLY A 302 -3.66 -4.72 0.71
CA GLY A 302 -3.33 -5.81 -0.21
C GLY A 302 -4.54 -6.38 -0.96
N ASN A 303 -5.68 -6.58 -0.27
CA ASN A 303 -6.92 -7.04 -0.91
C ASN A 303 -7.50 -6.00 -1.88
N LEU A 304 -7.52 -4.73 -1.47
CA LEU A 304 -8.09 -3.65 -2.27
C LEU A 304 -7.22 -3.37 -3.50
N LEU A 305 -5.90 -3.31 -3.36
CA LEU A 305 -4.98 -3.16 -4.49
C LEU A 305 -5.03 -4.35 -5.44
N ALA A 306 -5.11 -5.58 -4.93
CA ALA A 306 -5.29 -6.76 -5.78
C ALA A 306 -6.57 -6.68 -6.62
N ALA A 307 -7.65 -6.10 -6.08
CA ALA A 307 -8.88 -5.85 -6.83
C ALA A 307 -8.75 -4.68 -7.84
N LEU A 308 -8.13 -3.57 -7.44
CA LEU A 308 -7.91 -2.41 -8.31
C LEU A 308 -7.02 -2.75 -9.49
N PHE A 309 -5.90 -3.44 -9.24
CA PHE A 309 -4.93 -3.82 -10.27
C PHE A 309 -5.38 -5.02 -11.12
N GLY A 310 -6.54 -5.61 -10.84
CA GLY A 310 -7.07 -6.73 -11.63
C GLY A 310 -6.41 -8.08 -11.33
N ILE A 311 -5.69 -8.20 -10.20
CA ILE A 311 -5.23 -9.50 -9.71
C ILE A 311 -6.42 -10.34 -9.29
N THR A 312 -7.47 -9.81 -8.68
CA THR A 312 -8.67 -10.63 -8.41
C THR A 312 -9.55 -10.74 -9.65
N THR A 313 -10.23 -11.87 -9.84
CA THR A 313 -11.33 -11.96 -10.81
C THR A 313 -12.53 -11.11 -10.37
N SER A 314 -13.42 -10.72 -11.28
CA SER A 314 -14.63 -9.96 -10.91
C SER A 314 -15.52 -10.69 -9.90
N ALA A 315 -15.52 -12.03 -9.92
CA ALA A 315 -16.23 -12.83 -8.94
C ALA A 315 -15.60 -12.72 -7.54
N GLN A 316 -14.27 -12.79 -7.45
CA GLN A 316 -13.52 -12.59 -6.21
C GLN A 316 -13.71 -11.17 -5.67
N THR A 317 -13.66 -10.14 -6.52
CA THR A 317 -13.94 -8.74 -6.11
C THR A 317 -15.33 -8.58 -5.53
N ARG A 318 -16.37 -9.15 -6.16
CA ARG A 318 -17.73 -9.13 -5.61
C ARG A 318 -17.83 -9.90 -4.29
N SER A 319 -17.13 -11.03 -4.16
CA SER A 319 -17.08 -11.78 -2.90
C SER A 319 -16.38 -11.00 -1.78
N LEU A 320 -15.35 -10.19 -2.10
CA LEU A 320 -14.72 -9.27 -1.16
C LEU A 320 -15.69 -8.16 -0.72
N MET A 321 -16.47 -7.57 -1.63
CA MET A 321 -17.49 -6.59 -1.25
C MET A 321 -18.59 -7.20 -0.37
N ARG A 322 -18.99 -8.46 -0.62
CA ARG A 322 -19.89 -9.18 0.28
C ARG A 322 -19.27 -9.45 1.66
N LEU A 323 -17.95 -9.58 1.76
CA LEU A 323 -17.25 -9.69 3.05
C LEU A 323 -17.42 -8.39 3.84
N TYR A 324 -17.13 -7.25 3.22
CA TYR A 324 -17.34 -5.93 3.83
C TYR A 324 -18.79 -5.73 4.29
N ALA A 325 -19.77 -6.07 3.44
CA ALA A 325 -21.18 -5.95 3.80
C ALA A 325 -21.58 -6.79 5.02
N GLN A 326 -21.06 -8.03 5.14
CA GLN A 326 -21.44 -8.97 6.21
C GLN A 326 -20.55 -8.88 7.46
N ARG A 327 -19.37 -8.29 7.35
CA ARG A 327 -18.40 -8.05 8.44
C ARG A 327 -18.12 -6.56 8.61
N TRP A 328 -19.17 -5.75 8.43
CA TRP A 328 -19.09 -4.30 8.50
C TRP A 328 -18.49 -3.82 9.81
N ASP A 329 -18.97 -4.32 10.95
CA ASP A 329 -18.51 -3.89 12.27
C ASP A 329 -17.03 -4.20 12.54
N ASP A 330 -16.49 -5.25 11.89
CA ASP A 330 -15.11 -5.70 12.06
C ASP A 330 -14.14 -4.98 11.11
N LEU A 331 -14.54 -4.80 9.85
CA LEU A 331 -13.69 -4.27 8.78
C LEU A 331 -13.84 -2.77 8.56
N VAL A 332 -14.98 -2.19 8.93
CA VAL A 332 -15.28 -0.75 8.84
C VAL A 332 -15.53 -0.18 10.22
N GLY A 333 -16.43 -0.76 11.00
CA GLY A 333 -16.81 -0.24 12.31
C GLY A 333 -17.41 1.17 12.21
N GLU A 334 -16.91 2.09 13.03
CA GLU A 334 -17.35 3.49 13.09
C GLU A 334 -16.61 4.38 12.10
N VAL A 335 -15.32 4.11 11.84
CA VAL A 335 -14.49 4.88 10.91
C VAL A 335 -13.76 3.93 9.96
N PRO A 336 -13.92 4.05 8.64
CA PRO A 336 -13.22 3.19 7.69
C PRO A 336 -11.70 3.46 7.64
N ALA A 337 -10.85 2.48 7.34
CA ALA A 337 -11.10 1.04 7.34
C ALA A 337 -10.05 0.31 8.19
N LYS A 338 -10.39 -0.88 8.69
CA LYS A 338 -9.49 -1.72 9.49
C LYS A 338 -8.28 -2.13 8.64
N ILE A 339 -7.06 -1.85 9.11
CA ILE A 339 -5.83 -2.23 8.36
C ILE A 339 -5.62 -3.75 8.33
N VAL A 340 -5.82 -4.40 9.49
CA VAL A 340 -5.63 -5.83 9.70
C VAL A 340 -6.77 -6.38 10.57
N TYR A 341 -7.32 -7.54 10.21
CA TYR A 341 -8.27 -8.24 11.06
C TYR A 341 -7.96 -9.75 11.18
N PRO A 342 -8.05 -10.34 12.39
CA PRO A 342 -8.18 -9.66 13.68
C PRO A 342 -6.85 -9.10 14.18
N ALA A 343 -6.88 -8.32 15.27
CA ALA A 343 -5.67 -7.97 16.01
C ALA A 343 -5.09 -9.19 16.74
N VAL A 344 -3.76 -9.30 16.78
CA VAL A 344 -3.07 -10.28 17.64
C VAL A 344 -3.10 -9.80 19.09
N THR A 345 -3.30 -10.72 20.04
CA THR A 345 -3.50 -10.38 21.46
C THR A 345 -2.71 -11.30 22.39
N GLY A 346 -2.58 -10.91 23.67
CA GLY A 346 -1.96 -11.74 24.71
C GLY A 346 -0.55 -12.23 24.34
N LYS A 347 -0.31 -13.53 24.51
CA LYS A 347 0.99 -14.14 24.24
C LYS A 347 1.37 -14.10 22.75
N GLU A 348 0.39 -14.19 21.86
CA GLU A 348 0.62 -14.09 20.42
C GLU A 348 1.16 -12.71 20.07
N TRP A 349 0.56 -11.64 20.60
CA TRP A 349 1.08 -10.28 20.43
C TRP A 349 2.54 -10.16 20.88
N SER A 350 2.89 -10.68 22.06
CA SER A 350 4.27 -10.65 22.56
C SER A 350 5.26 -11.37 21.63
N LEU A 351 4.86 -12.52 21.06
CA LEU A 351 5.71 -13.31 20.16
C LEU A 351 5.83 -12.70 18.75
N VAL A 352 4.71 -12.27 18.19
CA VAL A 352 4.61 -11.73 16.82
C VAL A 352 5.31 -10.37 16.73
N THR A 353 5.00 -9.47 17.67
CA THR A 353 5.46 -8.08 17.61
C THR A 353 6.74 -7.81 18.38
N GLY A 354 7.17 -8.74 19.25
CA GLY A 354 8.23 -8.47 20.22
C GLY A 354 7.77 -7.55 21.36
N SER A 355 6.48 -7.58 21.70
CA SER A 355 5.84 -6.70 22.69
C SER A 355 5.91 -5.20 22.33
N ASP A 356 5.70 -4.88 21.04
CA ASP A 356 5.77 -3.50 20.54
C ASP A 356 4.62 -2.65 21.13
N PRO A 357 4.93 -1.61 21.94
CA PRO A 357 3.91 -0.83 22.64
C PRO A 357 3.09 0.10 21.73
N LYS A 358 3.51 0.34 20.47
CA LYS A 358 2.70 1.08 19.49
C LYS A 358 1.63 0.18 18.85
N ASN A 359 1.91 -1.13 18.77
CA ASN A 359 1.06 -2.15 18.14
C ASN A 359 0.32 -3.03 19.16
N VAL A 360 -0.18 -2.43 20.25
CA VAL A 360 -1.09 -3.13 21.17
C VAL A 360 -2.38 -3.55 20.44
N ALA A 361 -3.13 -4.48 21.02
CA ALA A 361 -4.35 -5.00 20.39
C ALA A 361 -5.32 -3.86 20.00
N TRP A 362 -5.74 -3.87 18.73
CA TRP A 362 -6.65 -2.89 18.13
C TRP A 362 -6.07 -1.47 18.10
N SER A 363 -4.78 -1.33 17.89
CA SER A 363 -4.06 -0.06 17.81
C SER A 363 -3.08 -0.04 16.65
N TYR A 364 -2.93 1.11 16.00
CA TYR A 364 -1.97 1.34 14.92
C TYR A 364 -2.04 0.22 13.86
N HIS A 365 -0.95 -0.51 13.56
CA HIS A 365 -0.97 -1.60 12.58
C HIS A 365 -1.70 -2.85 13.07
N ASN A 366 -1.78 -3.06 14.38
CA ASN A 366 -2.40 -4.25 14.96
C ASN A 366 -3.92 -4.08 15.10
N GLY A 367 -4.59 -3.89 13.97
CA GLY A 367 -6.04 -3.77 13.89
C GLY A 367 -6.59 -2.40 14.26
N GLY A 368 -5.83 -1.32 14.07
CA GLY A 368 -6.36 0.04 14.02
C GLY A 368 -7.16 0.30 12.73
N ASN A 369 -7.96 1.35 12.72
CA ASN A 369 -8.66 1.83 11.53
C ASN A 369 -7.90 3.01 10.94
N TRP A 370 -7.64 2.97 9.64
CA TRP A 370 -6.80 3.92 8.93
C TRP A 370 -7.63 4.63 7.86
N PRO A 371 -7.90 5.94 8.02
CA PRO A 371 -8.68 6.71 7.07
C PRO A 371 -8.11 6.71 5.64
N VAL A 372 -6.80 6.57 5.49
CA VAL A 372 -6.15 6.46 4.17
C VAL A 372 -6.70 5.31 3.32
N LEU A 373 -7.22 4.24 3.96
CA LEU A 373 -7.81 3.09 3.28
C LEU A 373 -9.22 3.35 2.72
N LEU A 374 -9.77 4.55 2.93
CA LEU A 374 -11.06 4.96 2.37
C LEU A 374 -11.03 5.00 0.85
N TRP A 375 -10.01 5.63 0.24
CA TRP A 375 -9.96 5.77 -1.21
C TRP A 375 -9.90 4.44 -1.98
N PRO A 376 -9.07 3.44 -1.61
CA PRO A 376 -9.05 2.19 -2.36
C PRO A 376 -10.33 1.39 -2.10
N LEU A 377 -10.96 1.52 -0.92
CA LEU A 377 -12.22 0.85 -0.63
C LEU A 377 -13.37 1.41 -1.48
N VAL A 378 -13.50 2.73 -1.58
CA VAL A 378 -14.48 3.38 -2.44
C VAL A 378 -14.23 3.02 -3.91
N ALA A 379 -12.98 3.11 -4.39
CA ALA A 379 -12.63 2.77 -5.76
C ALA A 379 -12.98 1.31 -6.11
N VAL A 380 -12.68 0.34 -5.23
CA VAL A 380 -13.04 -1.06 -5.45
C VAL A 380 -14.55 -1.27 -5.40
N ALA A 381 -15.25 -0.63 -4.45
CA ALA A 381 -16.70 -0.74 -4.33
C ALA A 381 -17.40 -0.27 -5.61
N LEU A 382 -17.00 0.89 -6.15
CA LEU A 382 -17.51 1.40 -7.43
C LEU A 382 -17.16 0.46 -8.59
N LYS A 383 -15.90 0.01 -8.69
CA LYS A 383 -15.46 -0.96 -9.73
C LYS A 383 -16.24 -2.29 -9.66
N ALA A 384 -16.69 -2.68 -8.48
CA ALA A 384 -17.48 -3.89 -8.26
C ALA A 384 -19.00 -3.71 -8.50
N GLY A 385 -19.47 -2.49 -8.79
CA GLY A 385 -20.89 -2.14 -8.86
C GLY A 385 -21.59 -2.24 -7.50
N SER A 386 -20.86 -1.92 -6.42
CA SER A 386 -21.34 -1.93 -5.03
C SER A 386 -21.46 -0.50 -4.50
N ASP A 387 -22.20 0.34 -5.21
CA ASP A 387 -22.38 1.77 -4.93
C ASP A 387 -22.87 2.04 -3.51
N GLU A 388 -23.76 1.19 -2.97
CA GLU A 388 -24.25 1.28 -1.60
C GLU A 388 -23.10 1.21 -0.57
N ILE A 389 -22.11 0.33 -0.78
CA ILE A 389 -20.93 0.24 0.09
C ILE A 389 -20.07 1.49 -0.05
N ALA A 390 -19.88 1.97 -1.29
CA ALA A 390 -19.06 3.15 -1.58
C ALA A 390 -19.63 4.41 -0.90
N HIS A 391 -20.93 4.66 -1.02
CA HIS A 391 -21.60 5.78 -0.36
C HIS A 391 -21.60 5.61 1.16
N ARG A 392 -22.01 4.44 1.68
CA ARG A 392 -22.10 4.22 3.13
C ARG A 392 -20.74 4.41 3.82
N VAL A 393 -19.66 3.94 3.22
CA VAL A 393 -18.33 4.06 3.82
C VAL A 393 -17.83 5.50 3.79
N PHE A 394 -18.12 6.23 2.70
CA PHE A 394 -17.79 7.64 2.57
C PHE A 394 -18.58 8.51 3.58
N ASP A 395 -19.88 8.28 3.72
CA ASP A 395 -20.74 9.03 4.65
C ASP A 395 -20.26 8.90 6.10
N GLN A 396 -19.82 7.69 6.50
CA GLN A 396 -19.23 7.49 7.83
C GLN A 396 -17.93 8.30 8.02
N ALA A 397 -17.05 8.30 7.02
CA ALA A 397 -15.82 9.08 7.07
C ALA A 397 -16.09 10.59 7.08
N GLU A 398 -17.02 11.08 6.26
CA GLU A 398 -17.37 12.50 6.16
C GLU A 398 -17.92 13.07 7.48
N GLN A 399 -18.56 12.23 8.29
CA GLN A 399 -19.04 12.61 9.63
C GLN A 399 -17.93 12.61 10.68
N ALA A 400 -17.01 11.65 10.62
CA ALA A 400 -15.98 11.46 11.64
C ALA A 400 -14.73 12.32 11.42
N LEU A 401 -14.14 12.29 10.22
CA LEU A 401 -12.79 12.81 9.99
C LEU A 401 -12.68 14.34 10.22
N PRO A 402 -13.58 15.19 9.71
CA PRO A 402 -13.47 16.64 9.94
C PRO A 402 -13.69 17.00 11.41
N ARG A 403 -14.61 16.31 12.10
CA ARG A 403 -14.91 16.52 13.53
C ARG A 403 -13.69 16.20 14.40
N ASP A 404 -12.99 15.15 14.03
CA ASP A 404 -11.87 14.59 14.80
C ASP A 404 -10.51 15.17 14.38
N GLN A 405 -10.51 16.20 13.50
CA GLN A 405 -9.31 16.87 12.98
C GLN A 405 -8.37 15.93 12.21
N TRP A 406 -8.94 15.12 11.31
CA TRP A 406 -8.21 14.30 10.33
C TRP A 406 -7.07 13.45 10.95
N PRO A 407 -7.37 12.57 11.90
CA PRO A 407 -6.35 11.78 12.57
C PRO A 407 -5.69 10.77 11.61
N GLU A 408 -4.45 10.40 11.95
CA GLU A 408 -3.66 9.39 11.25
C GLU A 408 -4.32 8.01 11.29
N TYR A 409 -4.84 7.60 12.46
CA TYR A 409 -5.53 6.34 12.68
C TYR A 409 -6.46 6.41 13.90
N TYR A 410 -7.33 5.41 14.02
CA TYR A 410 -8.24 5.18 15.14
C TYR A 410 -7.95 3.83 15.79
N ASP A 411 -8.16 3.76 17.10
CA ASP A 411 -8.01 2.56 17.92
C ASP A 411 -9.37 1.95 18.29
N GLY A 412 -9.32 0.73 18.82
CA GLY A 412 -10.49 -0.02 19.30
C GLY A 412 -11.04 -0.98 18.24
N ARG A 413 -11.79 -1.98 18.71
CA ARG A 413 -12.34 -3.04 17.83
C ARG A 413 -13.12 -2.45 16.66
N ARG A 414 -13.89 -1.39 16.90
CA ARG A 414 -14.70 -0.69 15.90
C ARG A 414 -14.07 0.62 15.37
N GLY A 415 -12.85 0.98 15.78
CA GLY A 415 -12.28 2.29 15.44
C GLY A 415 -13.00 3.46 16.13
N ASN A 416 -13.48 3.23 17.36
CA ASN A 416 -14.30 4.17 18.12
C ASN A 416 -13.49 5.06 19.08
N LEU A 417 -12.16 4.98 19.04
CA LEU A 417 -11.24 5.80 19.80
C LEU A 417 -10.27 6.48 18.84
N LEU A 418 -9.92 7.75 19.09
CA LEU A 418 -8.78 8.34 18.40
C LEU A 418 -7.52 7.53 18.70
N GLY A 419 -6.67 7.34 17.69
CA GLY A 419 -5.45 6.59 17.84
C GLY A 419 -4.61 7.17 18.97
N ARG A 420 -4.15 6.31 19.89
CA ARG A 420 -3.46 6.73 21.12
C ARG A 420 -2.30 7.67 20.88
N ARG A 421 -1.62 7.50 19.74
CA ARG A 421 -0.49 8.32 19.28
C ARG A 421 -0.71 8.76 17.84
N ALA A 422 -1.96 8.96 17.44
CA ALA A 422 -2.27 9.46 16.10
C ALA A 422 -1.93 10.94 16.03
N HIS A 423 -1.25 11.33 14.97
CA HIS A 423 -1.14 12.74 14.62
C HIS A 423 -2.48 13.22 14.05
N LEU A 424 -2.78 14.49 14.28
CA LEU A 424 -3.93 15.17 13.69
C LEU A 424 -3.51 15.88 12.39
N ASN A 425 -4.47 16.22 11.55
CA ASN A 425 -4.22 16.81 10.23
C ASN A 425 -3.21 16.00 9.41
N GLN A 426 -3.35 14.68 9.47
CA GLN A 426 -2.54 13.77 8.68
C GLN A 426 -2.97 13.84 7.21
N ILE A 427 -2.04 14.19 6.33
CA ILE A 427 -2.36 14.62 4.97
C ILE A 427 -2.89 13.49 4.11
N TRP A 428 -2.38 12.26 4.26
CA TRP A 428 -2.94 11.12 3.53
C TRP A 428 -4.39 10.80 3.88
N SER A 429 -4.88 11.23 5.07
CA SER A 429 -6.24 10.97 5.56
C SER A 429 -7.18 11.98 4.92
N VAL A 430 -6.72 13.24 4.84
CA VAL A 430 -7.38 14.33 4.10
C VAL A 430 -7.46 13.99 2.61
N ALA A 431 -6.33 13.63 2.01
CA ALA A 431 -6.22 13.33 0.59
C ALA A 431 -7.02 12.07 0.19
N ALA A 432 -7.02 11.02 1.02
CA ALA A 432 -7.86 9.85 0.78
C ALA A 432 -9.35 10.19 0.78
N TRP A 433 -9.80 11.06 1.70
CA TRP A 433 -11.17 11.53 1.73
C TRP A 433 -11.52 12.40 0.50
N LEU A 434 -10.64 13.32 0.10
CA LEU A 434 -10.81 14.14 -1.10
C LEU A 434 -10.89 13.29 -2.37
N PHE A 435 -10.00 12.31 -2.52
CA PHE A 435 -10.01 11.43 -3.68
C PHE A 435 -11.26 10.52 -3.70
N ALA A 436 -11.65 9.98 -2.54
CA ALA A 436 -12.89 9.21 -2.40
C ALA A 436 -14.14 10.03 -2.76
N HIS A 437 -14.21 11.29 -2.32
CA HIS A 437 -15.27 12.21 -2.70
C HIS A 437 -15.30 12.42 -4.22
N ARG A 438 -14.14 12.66 -4.83
CA ARG A 438 -14.02 12.84 -6.28
C ARG A 438 -14.50 11.62 -7.07
N LEU A 439 -14.11 10.42 -6.64
CA LEU A 439 -14.56 9.16 -7.22
C LEU A 439 -16.10 9.01 -7.21
N LEU A 440 -16.75 9.47 -6.15
CA LEU A 440 -18.22 9.40 -6.01
C LEU A 440 -18.95 10.48 -6.80
N GLU A 441 -18.37 11.68 -6.97
CA GLU A 441 -19.02 12.78 -7.67
C GLU A 441 -19.11 12.56 -9.19
N ASP A 442 -18.01 12.16 -9.83
CA ASP A 442 -17.96 12.06 -11.30
C ASP A 442 -17.16 10.87 -11.83
N GLY A 443 -16.72 9.96 -10.96
CA GLY A 443 -15.97 8.76 -11.35
C GLY A 443 -14.55 9.04 -11.85
N VAL A 444 -14.08 10.30 -11.83
CA VAL A 444 -12.70 10.64 -12.18
C VAL A 444 -11.76 9.96 -11.20
N GLY A 445 -10.88 9.11 -11.72
CA GLY A 445 -9.95 8.32 -10.91
C GLY A 445 -10.15 6.80 -11.01
N LEU A 446 -11.32 6.32 -11.46
CA LEU A 446 -11.58 4.87 -11.53
C LEU A 446 -10.69 4.14 -12.56
N ASP A 447 -10.26 4.85 -13.59
CA ASP A 447 -9.40 4.36 -14.66
C ASP A 447 -7.90 4.58 -14.38
N PHE A 448 -7.54 5.28 -13.29
CA PHE A 448 -6.15 5.57 -12.92
C PHE A 448 -5.32 4.28 -12.78
N PHE A 449 -5.96 3.17 -12.39
CA PHE A 449 -5.34 1.86 -12.21
C PHE A 449 -5.83 0.81 -13.22
N ALA A 450 -6.42 1.23 -14.34
CA ALA A 450 -6.79 0.33 -15.43
C ALA A 450 -5.55 -0.07 -16.24
N PHE A 451 -4.85 -1.11 -15.76
CA PHE A 451 -3.80 -1.75 -16.53
C PHE A 451 -4.38 -2.44 -17.77
N ARG A 452 -3.71 -2.31 -18.92
CA ARG A 452 -4.06 -3.04 -20.13
C ARG A 452 -3.60 -4.50 -19.98
N ASP A 453 -4.47 -5.44 -20.28
CA ASP A 453 -4.18 -6.89 -20.23
C ASP A 453 -3.20 -7.32 -21.34
#